data_AF-A0A257Q3J9-F1
#
_entry.id   AF-A0A257Q3J9-F1
#
_cell.length_a   1.000
_cell.length_b   1.000
_cell.length_c   1.000
_cell.angle_alpha   90.00
_cell.angle_beta   90.00
_cell.angle_gamma   90.00
#
_symmetry.space_group_name_H-M   'P 1'
#
loop_
_entity.id
_entity.type
_entity.pdbx_description
1 polymer ?
#
loop_
_entity_poly.entity_id
_entity_poly.type
_entity_poly.pdbx_seq_one_letter_code
_entity_poly.pdbx_strand_id
1 'polypeptide(L)'
;VNAFAATPTGTFTGTLAAGAHTIVIEDNSNVTGAPTGTGSLLETLNLTVTPTGTIAAPPPVITTTYGGAALNLSGTEGATLGASIATFTDSNTADTASQLSAVINWGDGTTSAGTLTGANGTFAVTSAGHSYADEGTFATSIAVTNSVDGKTTTLTGSAIATEADVLTAGALPAINLVSGNMFSGTVADFTDTYTANTASDFSATINWGDGTSSIGSISDVNGTISVTGSHSYTNAGTDAISTVLTDTHGTASATASTTAIVTAPTISNPGTITNPGTGTSAGGNTYTLTTGEDNIQGVGTGNIVIATSNTLSDGDVINAGTGSNSLQLSGGGTFNLGIPDTLKGVTTVTAQEGAGGAAQVVTLREGTTLAVNVLSARNLGGRQRCCHGAYQPGYR
;
A
#
# COMPACT_ATOMS: atom_id res chain seq x y z
N VAL A 1 50.33 28.25 -45.45
CA VAL A 1 51.54 28.18 -44.62
C VAL A 1 52.51 29.25 -45.11
N ASN A 2 53.07 30.05 -44.20
CA ASN A 2 53.99 31.15 -44.50
C ASN A 2 55.38 30.61 -44.88
N ALA A 3 55.84 31.00 -46.08
CA ALA A 3 57.21 30.99 -46.65
C ALA A 3 58.05 29.69 -46.59
N PHE A 4 58.47 29.21 -47.77
CA PHE A 4 59.60 28.27 -47.90
C PHE A 4 60.84 29.05 -48.38
N ALA A 5 61.98 28.86 -47.70
CA ALA A 5 63.26 29.43 -48.08
C ALA A 5 63.92 28.61 -49.21
N ALA A 6 64.56 29.30 -50.15
CA ALA A 6 65.10 28.73 -51.38
C ALA A 6 66.49 28.09 -51.20
N THR A 7 66.63 26.86 -51.70
CA THR A 7 67.86 26.33 -52.31
C THR A 7 67.49 25.52 -53.57
N PRO A 8 68.34 25.50 -54.61
CA PRO A 8 67.93 25.14 -55.95
C PRO A 8 67.96 23.62 -56.13
N THR A 9 66.88 23.08 -56.71
CA THR A 9 66.63 21.67 -57.02
C THR A 9 66.25 20.77 -55.84
N GLY A 10 64.99 20.31 -55.85
CA GLY A 10 64.44 19.36 -54.90
C GLY A 10 62.98 19.04 -55.21
N THR A 11 62.55 17.83 -54.85
CA THR A 11 61.14 17.43 -54.87
C THR A 11 60.46 17.96 -53.61
N PHE A 12 59.45 18.82 -53.76
CA PHE A 12 58.66 19.31 -52.63
C PHE A 12 57.45 18.40 -52.43
N THR A 13 57.32 17.81 -51.25
CA THR A 13 56.17 17.01 -50.85
C THR A 13 55.41 17.72 -49.72
N GLY A 14 54.09 17.85 -49.88
CA GLY A 14 53.23 18.48 -48.88
C GLY A 14 51.76 18.26 -49.19
N THR A 15 50.93 18.25 -48.14
CA THR A 15 49.48 18.05 -48.24
C THR A 15 48.78 19.41 -48.38
N LEU A 16 48.07 19.62 -49.48
CA LEU A 16 47.21 20.80 -49.66
C LEU A 16 45.84 20.53 -49.01
N ALA A 17 45.26 21.54 -48.35
CA ALA A 17 43.88 21.48 -47.90
C ALA A 17 42.92 21.50 -49.11
N ALA A 18 41.67 21.06 -48.93
CA ALA A 18 40.68 21.12 -50.00
C ALA A 18 40.38 22.59 -50.41
N GLY A 19 40.47 22.90 -51.70
CA GLY A 19 40.22 24.25 -52.24
C GLY A 19 41.10 24.57 -53.45
N ALA A 20 40.83 25.70 -54.11
CA ALA A 20 41.67 26.21 -55.19
C ALA A 20 42.93 26.87 -54.60
N HIS A 21 44.10 26.45 -55.08
CA HIS A 21 45.39 27.01 -54.65
C HIS A 21 46.14 27.56 -55.84
N THR A 22 46.84 28.67 -55.65
CA THR A 22 47.77 29.24 -56.62
C THR A 22 49.19 29.02 -56.11
N ILE A 23 49.99 28.28 -56.87
CA ILE A 23 51.41 28.10 -56.58
C ILE A 23 52.17 29.11 -57.43
N VAL A 24 52.86 30.05 -56.78
CA VAL A 24 53.73 31.02 -57.43
C VAL A 24 55.16 30.55 -57.27
N ILE A 25 55.85 30.31 -58.38
CA ILE A 25 57.29 30.05 -58.41
C ILE A 25 57.93 31.26 -59.07
N GLU A 26 58.76 31.99 -58.34
CA GLU A 26 59.57 33.04 -58.93
C GLU A 26 60.90 32.44 -59.39
N ASP A 27 61.17 32.50 -60.70
CA ASP A 27 62.50 32.24 -61.24
C ASP A 27 63.28 33.55 -61.21
N ASN A 28 64.37 33.58 -60.42
CA ASN A 28 65.24 34.75 -60.34
C ASN A 28 66.52 34.58 -61.18
N SER A 29 66.52 33.71 -62.20
CA SER A 29 67.73 33.31 -62.91
C SER A 29 67.77 33.66 -64.40
N ASN A 30 67.53 34.93 -64.78
CA ASN A 30 68.23 35.50 -65.96
C ASN A 30 68.18 37.04 -66.02
N VAL A 31 69.21 37.72 -65.49
CA VAL A 31 69.55 39.09 -65.91
C VAL A 31 71.02 39.11 -66.31
N THR A 32 71.30 38.83 -67.59
CA THR A 32 72.56 39.20 -68.22
C THR A 32 72.28 40.30 -69.24
N GLY A 33 72.64 41.53 -68.88
CA GLY A 33 72.42 42.74 -69.68
C GLY A 33 71.49 43.72 -68.96
N ALA A 34 71.99 44.91 -68.61
CA ALA A 34 71.22 45.95 -67.94
C ALA A 34 70.07 46.45 -68.85
N PRO A 35 68.78 46.30 -68.46
CA PRO A 35 67.70 47.05 -69.07
C PRO A 35 67.55 48.36 -68.30
N THR A 36 67.89 49.47 -68.95
CA THR A 36 67.41 50.79 -68.53
C THR A 36 65.93 50.88 -68.87
N GLY A 37 65.07 50.42 -67.96
CA GLY A 37 63.61 50.53 -68.13
C GLY A 37 62.83 49.60 -67.23
N THR A 38 61.82 50.14 -66.56
CA THR A 38 60.76 49.41 -65.85
C THR A 38 59.94 48.57 -66.84
N GLY A 39 60.29 47.30 -67.00
CA GLY A 39 59.50 46.35 -67.78
C GLY A 39 59.80 44.93 -67.32
N SER A 40 58.90 44.35 -66.53
CA SER A 40 58.94 42.93 -66.18
C SER A 40 58.39 42.13 -67.36
N LEU A 41 59.23 41.30 -67.99
CA LEU A 41 58.79 40.35 -69.01
C LEU A 41 58.18 39.15 -68.29
N LEU A 42 56.84 39.17 -68.13
CA LEU A 42 56.08 38.00 -67.68
C LEU A 42 55.96 37.02 -68.86
N GLU A 43 56.81 36.00 -68.91
CA GLU A 43 56.58 34.85 -69.78
C GLU A 43 55.72 33.84 -69.02
N THR A 44 54.46 33.70 -69.43
CA THR A 44 53.53 32.76 -68.80
C THR A 44 53.75 31.38 -69.39
N LEU A 45 54.50 30.52 -68.70
CA LEU A 45 54.62 29.10 -69.05
C LEU A 45 53.36 28.37 -68.57
N ASN A 46 52.42 28.12 -69.47
CA ASN A 46 51.23 27.32 -69.19
C ASN A 46 51.60 25.83 -69.05
N LEU A 47 51.90 25.40 -67.83
CA LEU A 47 52.05 23.98 -67.51
C LEU A 47 50.66 23.35 -67.32
N THR A 48 50.22 22.58 -68.30
CA THR A 48 49.05 21.72 -68.15
C THR A 48 49.43 20.50 -67.31
N VAL A 49 49.03 20.47 -66.05
CA VAL A 49 49.10 19.26 -65.23
C VAL A 49 47.98 18.32 -65.68
N THR A 50 48.30 17.31 -66.50
CA THR A 50 47.38 16.22 -66.77
C THR A 50 47.41 15.28 -65.56
N PRO A 51 46.31 15.13 -64.78
CA PRO A 51 46.30 14.20 -63.67
C PRO A 51 46.40 12.77 -64.22
N THR A 52 47.58 12.16 -64.17
CA THR A 52 47.74 10.72 -64.42
C THR A 52 47.35 9.97 -63.16
N GLY A 53 46.04 9.93 -62.91
CA GLY A 53 45.46 9.19 -61.80
C GLY A 53 44.14 9.79 -61.38
N THR A 54 43.07 9.01 -61.47
CA THR A 54 41.88 9.20 -60.64
C THR A 54 42.34 9.18 -59.20
N ILE A 55 42.33 10.34 -58.53
CA ILE A 55 42.17 10.37 -57.09
C ILE A 55 40.81 9.70 -56.90
N ALA A 56 40.79 8.44 -56.44
CA ALA A 56 39.54 7.82 -56.04
C ALA A 56 38.87 8.83 -55.13
N ALA A 57 37.67 9.29 -55.50
CA ALA A 57 36.86 10.06 -54.57
C ALA A 57 36.94 9.33 -53.22
N PRO A 58 37.10 10.02 -52.08
CA PRO A 58 36.91 9.35 -50.81
C PRO A 58 35.63 8.52 -50.96
N PRO A 59 35.65 7.22 -50.62
CA PRO A 59 34.49 6.36 -50.81
C PRO A 59 33.27 7.14 -50.33
N PRO A 60 32.17 7.17 -51.11
CA PRO A 60 31.03 8.01 -50.78
C PRO A 60 30.77 7.84 -49.29
N VAL A 61 30.77 8.95 -48.55
CA VAL A 61 30.35 8.92 -47.16
C VAL A 61 28.90 8.48 -47.23
N ILE A 62 28.66 7.17 -47.08
CA ILE A 62 27.32 6.64 -47.02
C ILE A 62 26.76 7.20 -45.72
N THR A 63 25.96 8.24 -45.84
CA THR A 63 25.11 8.71 -44.75
C THR A 63 24.06 7.64 -44.52
N THR A 64 24.45 6.63 -43.73
CA THR A 64 23.61 5.56 -43.21
C THR A 64 22.32 6.17 -42.70
N THR A 65 21.23 5.99 -43.45
CA THR A 65 19.89 6.44 -43.06
C THR A 65 19.12 5.21 -42.67
N TYR A 66 18.80 5.11 -41.38
CA TYR A 66 17.96 4.05 -40.86
C TYR A 66 16.49 4.44 -40.98
N GLY A 67 15.64 3.52 -41.46
CA GLY A 67 14.19 3.73 -41.57
C GLY A 67 13.44 2.48 -41.14
N GLY A 68 12.48 2.62 -40.23
CA GLY A 68 11.71 1.50 -39.69
C GLY A 68 10.88 1.93 -38.48
N ALA A 69 9.95 1.07 -38.06
CA ALA A 69 9.19 1.23 -36.82
C ALA A 69 9.25 -0.08 -36.03
N ALA A 70 9.25 0.02 -34.71
CA ALA A 70 8.99 -1.18 -33.92
C ALA A 70 7.52 -1.59 -34.12
N LEU A 71 7.27 -2.89 -34.12
CA LEU A 71 5.91 -3.41 -34.24
C LEU A 71 5.14 -3.11 -32.96
N ASN A 72 3.87 -2.75 -33.12
CA ASN A 72 2.96 -2.68 -31.99
C ASN A 72 2.62 -4.11 -31.56
N LEU A 73 2.89 -4.43 -30.30
CA LEU A 73 2.63 -5.74 -29.72
C LEU A 73 1.36 -5.68 -28.87
N SER A 74 0.60 -6.77 -28.84
CA SER A 74 -0.57 -6.88 -27.98
C SER A 74 -0.74 -8.32 -27.49
N GLY A 75 -1.08 -8.50 -26.22
CA GLY A 75 -1.50 -9.76 -25.62
C GLY A 75 -2.02 -9.53 -24.21
N THR A 76 -2.27 -10.60 -23.47
CA THR A 76 -2.60 -10.52 -22.05
C THR A 76 -1.32 -10.38 -21.23
N GLU A 77 -1.41 -9.88 -20.00
CA GLU A 77 -0.28 -9.95 -19.07
C GLU A 77 0.16 -11.41 -18.82
N GLY A 78 1.42 -11.58 -18.41
CA GLY A 78 2.09 -12.88 -18.32
C GLY A 78 2.34 -13.59 -19.66
N ALA A 79 1.66 -13.21 -20.74
CA ALA A 79 1.88 -13.82 -22.06
C ALA A 79 3.18 -13.32 -22.67
N THR A 80 3.94 -14.23 -23.26
CA THR A 80 5.17 -13.88 -23.98
C THR A 80 4.86 -13.25 -25.34
N LEU A 81 5.31 -12.01 -25.53
CA LEU A 81 5.24 -11.23 -26.76
C LEU A 81 6.60 -11.20 -27.46
N GLY A 82 6.64 -11.03 -28.79
CA GLY A 82 7.85 -10.54 -29.48
C GLY A 82 8.74 -11.56 -30.22
N ALA A 83 8.15 -12.57 -30.87
CA ALA A 83 8.91 -13.42 -31.80
C ALA A 83 9.53 -12.64 -32.99
N SER A 84 8.89 -11.56 -33.43
CA SER A 84 9.43 -10.56 -34.36
C SER A 84 8.94 -9.19 -33.91
N ILE A 85 9.86 -8.21 -33.79
CA ILE A 85 9.55 -6.94 -33.10
C ILE A 85 9.91 -5.70 -33.90
N ALA A 86 10.69 -5.81 -34.96
CA ALA A 86 11.03 -4.69 -35.83
C ALA A 86 11.61 -5.14 -37.17
N THR A 87 11.43 -4.29 -38.17
CA THR A 87 12.26 -4.27 -39.36
C THR A 87 12.81 -2.86 -39.57
N PHE A 88 14.01 -2.77 -40.13
CA PHE A 88 14.60 -1.49 -40.52
C PHE A 88 15.46 -1.63 -41.76
N THR A 89 15.64 -0.52 -42.46
CA THR A 89 16.52 -0.42 -43.62
C THR A 89 17.85 0.23 -43.25
N ASP A 90 18.91 -0.19 -43.92
CA ASP A 90 20.22 0.44 -43.89
C ASP A 90 20.61 0.82 -45.33
N SER A 91 20.88 2.10 -45.59
CA SER A 91 21.30 2.55 -46.92
C SER A 91 22.68 2.01 -47.34
N ASN A 92 23.51 1.57 -46.39
CA ASN A 92 24.75 0.86 -46.66
C ASN A 92 24.47 -0.64 -46.85
N THR A 93 24.27 -1.06 -48.09
CA THR A 93 23.95 -2.45 -48.41
C THR A 93 25.11 -3.43 -48.16
N ALA A 94 26.31 -2.94 -47.87
CA ALA A 94 27.46 -3.76 -47.54
C ALA A 94 27.48 -4.19 -46.06
N ASP A 95 26.71 -3.53 -45.20
CA ASP A 95 26.60 -3.94 -43.80
C ASP A 95 25.85 -5.27 -43.69
N THR A 96 26.26 -6.06 -42.71
CA THR A 96 25.76 -7.41 -42.42
C THR A 96 25.21 -7.47 -41.00
N ALA A 97 24.30 -8.40 -40.74
CA ALA A 97 23.68 -8.51 -39.41
C ALA A 97 24.70 -8.72 -38.28
N SER A 98 25.84 -9.38 -38.54
CA SER A 98 26.91 -9.59 -37.55
C SER A 98 27.67 -8.33 -37.15
N GLN A 99 27.57 -7.24 -37.94
CA GLN A 99 28.18 -5.95 -37.62
C GLN A 99 27.24 -5.07 -36.79
N LEU A 100 25.98 -5.46 -36.64
CA LEU A 100 24.95 -4.74 -35.92
C LEU A 100 24.68 -5.38 -34.57
N SER A 101 24.30 -4.57 -33.59
CA SER A 101 23.77 -5.02 -32.30
C SER A 101 22.46 -4.31 -32.01
N ALA A 102 21.54 -4.98 -31.30
CA ALA A 102 20.24 -4.42 -30.93
C ALA A 102 20.01 -4.59 -29.43
N VAL A 103 19.57 -3.52 -28.78
CA VAL A 103 19.08 -3.52 -27.40
C VAL A 103 17.62 -3.11 -27.43
N ILE A 104 16.77 -3.96 -26.88
CA ILE A 104 15.32 -3.78 -26.79
C ILE A 104 15.01 -3.26 -25.39
N ASN A 105 14.29 -2.17 -25.30
CA ASN A 105 13.69 -1.65 -24.08
C ASN A 105 12.17 -1.89 -24.17
N TRP A 106 11.64 -2.61 -23.19
CA TRP A 106 10.24 -3.03 -23.16
C TRP A 106 9.31 -2.00 -22.54
N GLY A 107 9.83 -0.89 -22.01
CA GLY A 107 9.02 0.18 -21.44
C GLY A 107 8.57 -0.05 -20.00
N ASP A 108 8.88 -1.21 -19.42
CA ASP A 108 8.64 -1.58 -18.00
C ASP A 108 9.92 -1.51 -17.14
N GLY A 109 10.97 -0.86 -17.67
CA GLY A 109 12.28 -0.78 -17.01
C GLY A 109 13.21 -1.96 -17.31
N THR A 110 12.75 -2.98 -18.03
CA THR A 110 13.58 -4.12 -18.43
C THR A 110 14.14 -3.95 -19.85
N THR A 111 15.25 -4.65 -20.13
CA THR A 111 15.86 -4.67 -21.46
C THR A 111 16.30 -6.08 -21.84
N SER A 112 16.33 -6.37 -23.14
CA SER A 112 16.90 -7.60 -23.67
C SER A 112 17.71 -7.36 -24.95
N ALA A 113 18.59 -8.30 -25.27
CA ALA A 113 19.31 -8.26 -26.55
C ALA A 113 18.40 -8.72 -27.69
N GLY A 114 18.43 -7.99 -28.81
CA GLY A 114 17.78 -8.40 -30.06
C GLY A 114 18.70 -9.24 -30.93
N THR A 115 18.14 -10.23 -31.61
CA THR A 115 18.84 -10.97 -32.67
C THR A 115 18.58 -10.30 -34.00
N LEU A 116 19.63 -9.92 -34.71
CA LEU A 116 19.51 -9.33 -36.04
C LEU A 116 19.68 -10.39 -37.12
N THR A 117 18.82 -10.31 -38.13
CA THR A 117 18.92 -11.10 -39.37
C THR A 117 18.70 -10.19 -40.57
N GLY A 118 19.11 -10.64 -41.75
CA GLY A 118 18.99 -9.86 -42.99
C GLY A 118 20.34 -9.44 -43.56
N ALA A 119 20.28 -8.80 -44.73
CA ALA A 119 21.40 -8.37 -45.54
C ALA A 119 20.93 -7.38 -46.61
N ASN A 120 21.87 -6.81 -47.37
CA ASN A 120 21.57 -5.92 -48.51
C ASN A 120 20.67 -4.74 -48.13
N GLY A 121 20.91 -4.14 -46.96
CA GLY A 121 20.21 -2.95 -46.50
C GLY A 121 18.80 -3.17 -45.94
N THR A 122 18.39 -4.42 -45.68
CA THR A 122 17.14 -4.72 -44.96
C THR A 122 17.41 -5.71 -43.85
N PHE A 123 16.98 -5.35 -42.63
CA PHE A 123 17.21 -6.13 -41.43
C PHE A 123 15.93 -6.31 -40.63
N ALA A 124 15.85 -7.44 -39.92
CA ALA A 124 14.81 -7.75 -38.96
C ALA A 124 15.42 -7.97 -37.58
N VAL A 125 14.70 -7.54 -36.54
CA VAL A 125 15.04 -7.75 -35.15
C VAL A 125 14.04 -8.73 -34.54
N THR A 126 14.55 -9.83 -34.00
CA THR A 126 13.77 -10.83 -33.25
C THR A 126 14.23 -10.89 -31.80
N SER A 127 13.38 -11.42 -30.93
CA SER A 127 13.69 -11.64 -29.51
C SER A 127 13.27 -13.04 -29.08
N ALA A 128 13.81 -13.53 -27.96
CA ALA A 128 13.27 -14.68 -27.27
C ALA A 128 11.84 -14.42 -26.72
N GLY A 129 11.46 -13.14 -26.66
CA GLY A 129 10.17 -12.66 -26.21
C GLY A 129 10.25 -11.99 -24.83
N HIS A 130 9.15 -11.36 -24.43
CA HIS A 130 8.99 -10.63 -23.18
C HIS A 130 7.56 -10.75 -22.66
N SER A 131 7.39 -10.86 -21.35
CA SER A 131 6.09 -10.87 -20.69
C SER A 131 6.02 -9.69 -19.72
N TYR A 132 4.93 -8.95 -19.78
CA TYR A 132 4.62 -7.91 -18.81
C TYR A 132 3.97 -8.54 -17.58
N ALA A 133 4.39 -8.13 -16.38
CA ALA A 133 3.85 -8.65 -15.13
C ALA A 133 2.41 -8.21 -14.93
N ASP A 134 2.14 -6.92 -15.18
CA ASP A 134 0.84 -6.29 -15.06
C ASP A 134 0.35 -5.79 -16.42
N GLU A 135 -0.95 -5.55 -16.55
CA GLU A 135 -1.57 -4.96 -17.73
C GLU A 135 -1.22 -3.46 -17.89
N GLY A 136 -1.39 -2.96 -19.10
CA GLY A 136 -1.02 -1.58 -19.41
C GLY A 136 -0.52 -1.36 -20.83
N THR A 137 -0.13 -0.12 -21.09
CA THR A 137 0.48 0.30 -22.35
C THR A 137 1.91 0.76 -22.11
N PHE A 138 2.86 0.07 -22.73
CA PHE A 138 4.29 0.26 -22.53
C PHE A 138 4.93 0.85 -23.79
N ALA A 139 5.65 1.95 -23.64
CA ALA A 139 6.39 2.56 -24.75
C ALA A 139 7.69 1.77 -24.98
N THR A 140 7.79 1.06 -26.11
CA THR A 140 8.94 0.23 -26.42
C THR A 140 9.93 0.96 -27.33
N SER A 141 11.21 0.62 -27.21
CA SER A 141 12.23 1.12 -28.13
C SER A 141 13.31 0.09 -28.42
N ILE A 142 13.90 0.17 -29.61
CA ILE A 142 14.99 -0.71 -30.05
C ILE A 142 16.13 0.17 -30.51
N ALA A 143 17.24 0.15 -29.78
CA ALA A 143 18.47 0.82 -30.16
C ALA A 143 19.33 -0.13 -30.98
N VAL A 144 19.57 0.20 -32.25
CA VAL A 144 20.49 -0.55 -33.12
C VAL A 144 21.78 0.23 -33.25
N THR A 145 22.92 -0.44 -33.09
CA THR A 145 24.27 0.14 -33.22
C THR A 145 25.08 -0.65 -34.25
N ASN A 146 25.72 0.04 -35.18
CA ASN A 146 26.72 -0.55 -36.07
C ASN A 146 28.11 -0.46 -35.42
N SER A 147 28.75 -1.61 -35.23
CA SER A 147 30.07 -1.73 -34.58
C SER A 147 31.23 -1.24 -35.45
N VAL A 148 31.04 -1.08 -36.76
CA VAL A 148 32.08 -0.66 -37.70
C VAL A 148 32.26 0.85 -37.71
N ASP A 149 31.16 1.60 -37.74
CA ASP A 149 31.18 3.07 -37.85
C ASP A 149 30.59 3.78 -36.62
N GLY A 150 30.06 3.04 -35.65
CA GLY A 150 29.51 3.55 -34.39
C GLY A 150 28.15 4.24 -34.53
N LYS A 151 27.50 4.18 -35.71
CA LYS A 151 26.20 4.83 -35.90
C LYS A 151 25.09 4.08 -35.20
N THR A 152 24.09 4.85 -34.76
CA THR A 152 22.94 4.32 -34.05
C THR A 152 21.63 4.77 -34.70
N THR A 153 20.59 3.96 -34.51
CA THR A 153 19.20 4.34 -34.74
C THR A 153 18.32 3.83 -33.62
N THR A 154 17.17 4.47 -33.43
CA THR A 154 16.17 4.05 -32.46
C THR A 154 14.84 3.87 -33.16
N LEU A 155 14.30 2.66 -33.07
CA LEU A 155 12.95 2.34 -33.50
C LEU A 155 12.03 2.44 -32.28
N THR A 156 10.88 3.10 -32.40
CA THR A 156 9.90 3.22 -31.31
C THR A 156 8.62 2.48 -31.66
N GLY A 157 7.93 1.96 -30.65
CA GLY A 157 6.63 1.30 -30.76
C GLY A 157 5.91 1.27 -29.43
N SER A 158 4.88 0.43 -29.34
CA SER A 158 4.16 0.18 -28.09
C SER A 158 3.85 -1.29 -27.91
N ALA A 159 3.84 -1.75 -26.66
CA ALA A 159 3.23 -3.01 -26.28
C ALA A 159 1.99 -2.75 -25.42
N ILE A 160 0.94 -3.53 -25.63
CA ILE A 160 -0.28 -3.51 -24.83
C ILE A 160 -0.40 -4.87 -24.16
N ALA A 161 -0.30 -4.90 -22.84
CA ALA A 161 -0.74 -6.04 -22.03
C ALA A 161 -2.17 -5.74 -21.57
N THR A 162 -3.10 -6.66 -21.81
CA THR A 162 -4.48 -6.55 -21.32
C THR A 162 -4.68 -7.42 -20.11
N GLU A 163 -5.65 -7.03 -19.29
CA GLU A 163 -6.20 -7.80 -18.16
C GLU A 163 -6.29 -9.31 -18.45
N ALA A 164 -5.62 -10.12 -17.62
CA ALA A 164 -5.75 -11.57 -17.60
C ALA A 164 -6.55 -12.07 -16.39
N ASP A 165 -6.77 -11.24 -15.38
CA ASP A 165 -7.46 -11.63 -14.16
C ASP A 165 -8.94 -11.84 -14.41
N VAL A 166 -9.46 -12.94 -13.87
CA VAL A 166 -10.89 -13.20 -13.82
C VAL A 166 -11.26 -13.59 -12.41
N LEU A 167 -11.55 -12.58 -11.61
CA LEU A 167 -11.97 -12.74 -10.23
C LEU A 167 -13.40 -13.29 -10.15
N THR A 168 -13.56 -14.40 -9.45
CA THR A 168 -14.87 -15.03 -9.19
C THR A 168 -15.08 -15.16 -7.70
N ALA A 169 -16.21 -14.66 -7.19
CA ALA A 169 -16.56 -14.79 -5.77
C ALA A 169 -16.97 -16.23 -5.42
N GLY A 170 -16.41 -16.73 -4.32
CA GLY A 170 -16.83 -17.97 -3.67
C GLY A 170 -18.07 -17.76 -2.78
N ALA A 171 -18.79 -18.84 -2.53
CA ALA A 171 -19.89 -18.85 -1.56
C ALA A 171 -19.37 -19.20 -0.17
N LEU A 172 -19.71 -18.37 0.83
CA LEU A 172 -19.44 -18.66 2.23
C LEU A 172 -20.75 -18.90 3.01
N PRO A 173 -20.73 -19.79 4.02
CA PRO A 173 -21.84 -19.93 4.94
C PRO A 173 -22.00 -18.68 5.81
N ALA A 174 -23.19 -18.53 6.40
CA ALA A 174 -23.45 -17.48 7.37
C ALA A 174 -22.54 -17.63 8.60
N ILE A 175 -22.09 -16.50 9.14
CA ILE A 175 -21.24 -16.42 10.33
C ILE A 175 -22.14 -16.19 11.54
N ASN A 176 -22.07 -17.09 12.51
CA ASN A 176 -22.87 -16.98 13.74
C ASN A 176 -22.04 -16.29 14.82
N LEU A 177 -22.54 -15.16 15.30
CA LEU A 177 -21.86 -14.27 16.24
C LEU A 177 -22.74 -14.00 17.45
N VAL A 178 -22.12 -13.46 18.51
CA VAL A 178 -22.83 -12.92 19.67
C VAL A 178 -22.53 -11.43 19.74
N SER A 179 -23.56 -10.60 19.93
CA SER A 179 -23.39 -9.14 19.99
C SER A 179 -22.42 -8.74 21.11
N GLY A 180 -21.56 -7.76 20.86
CA GLY A 180 -20.52 -7.30 21.76
C GLY A 180 -19.22 -8.11 21.71
N ASN A 181 -19.21 -9.30 21.09
CA ASN A 181 -17.99 -10.08 20.91
C ASN A 181 -17.24 -9.64 19.64
N MET A 182 -15.90 -9.63 19.72
CA MET A 182 -15.03 -9.43 18.56
C MET A 182 -15.02 -10.70 17.70
N PHE A 183 -15.41 -10.56 16.44
CA PHE A 183 -15.15 -11.54 15.38
C PHE A 183 -13.79 -11.27 14.75
N SER A 184 -13.07 -12.34 14.38
CA SER A 184 -11.91 -12.28 13.51
C SER A 184 -11.83 -13.56 12.70
N GLY A 185 -11.84 -13.46 11.38
CA GLY A 185 -11.81 -14.64 10.51
C GLY A 185 -12.11 -14.30 9.05
N THR A 186 -12.28 -15.36 8.25
CA THR A 186 -12.61 -15.25 6.82
C THR A 186 -14.02 -14.72 6.63
N VAL A 187 -14.17 -13.76 5.71
CA VAL A 187 -15.44 -13.13 5.33
C VAL A 187 -15.76 -13.24 3.84
N ALA A 188 -14.76 -13.56 3.02
CA ALA A 188 -14.92 -13.83 1.61
C ALA A 188 -13.81 -14.75 1.10
N ASP A 189 -14.16 -15.60 0.14
CA ASP A 189 -13.20 -16.31 -0.70
C ASP A 189 -13.44 -15.92 -2.16
N PHE A 190 -12.38 -15.91 -2.95
CA PHE A 190 -12.39 -15.64 -4.38
C PHE A 190 -11.47 -16.62 -5.10
N THR A 191 -11.66 -16.75 -6.40
CA THR A 191 -10.69 -17.40 -7.29
C THR A 191 -10.28 -16.45 -8.40
N ASP A 192 -9.02 -16.52 -8.80
CA ASP A 192 -8.46 -15.85 -9.97
C ASP A 192 -7.98 -16.89 -10.99
N THR A 193 -8.24 -16.64 -12.26
CA THR A 193 -7.71 -17.46 -13.36
C THR A 193 -6.23 -17.20 -13.64
N TYR A 194 -5.72 -16.02 -13.31
CA TYR A 194 -4.31 -15.69 -13.47
C TYR A 194 -3.53 -15.97 -12.17
N THR A 195 -2.89 -17.14 -12.12
CA THR A 195 -2.28 -17.62 -10.87
C THR A 195 -0.87 -17.09 -10.60
N ALA A 196 -0.40 -16.12 -11.37
CA ALA A 196 0.92 -15.52 -11.17
C ALA A 196 0.89 -14.32 -10.22
N ASN A 197 -0.30 -13.77 -9.98
CA ASN A 197 -0.54 -12.75 -8.99
C ASN A 197 -0.15 -13.19 -7.59
N THR A 198 0.07 -12.19 -6.76
CA THR A 198 0.33 -12.30 -5.35
C THR A 198 -0.70 -11.51 -4.56
N ALA A 199 -0.81 -11.76 -3.26
CA ALA A 199 -1.76 -11.04 -2.42
C ALA A 199 -1.58 -9.51 -2.40
N SER A 200 -0.39 -8.99 -2.76
CA SER A 200 -0.14 -7.54 -2.84
C SER A 200 -0.71 -6.88 -4.09
N ASP A 201 -1.06 -7.67 -5.11
CA ASP A 201 -1.63 -7.15 -6.36
C ASP A 201 -3.12 -6.85 -6.19
N PHE A 202 -3.73 -7.32 -5.09
CA PHE A 202 -5.13 -7.09 -4.78
C PHE A 202 -5.34 -6.13 -3.60
N SER A 203 -6.52 -5.51 -3.60
CA SER A 203 -7.06 -4.77 -2.47
C SER A 203 -8.46 -5.28 -2.11
N ALA A 204 -8.79 -5.28 -0.82
CA ALA A 204 -10.06 -5.77 -0.33
C ALA A 204 -10.72 -4.77 0.62
N THR A 205 -12.01 -4.50 0.40
CA THR A 205 -12.83 -3.69 1.31
C THR A 205 -14.01 -4.53 1.78
N ILE A 206 -14.22 -4.56 3.10
CA ILE A 206 -15.31 -5.28 3.76
C ILE A 206 -16.32 -4.25 4.26
N ASN A 207 -17.56 -4.35 3.79
CA ASN A 207 -18.71 -3.67 4.38
C ASN A 207 -19.43 -4.67 5.29
N TRP A 208 -19.58 -4.31 6.57
CA TRP A 208 -20.14 -5.18 7.59
C TRP A 208 -21.67 -5.18 7.63
N GLY A 209 -22.33 -4.33 6.84
CA GLY A 209 -23.79 -4.28 6.74
C GLY A 209 -24.47 -3.42 7.81
N ASP A 210 -23.76 -3.03 8.87
CA ASP A 210 -24.23 -2.15 9.95
C ASP A 210 -23.87 -0.66 9.74
N GLY A 211 -23.42 -0.31 8.53
CA GLY A 211 -22.95 1.02 8.17
C GLY A 211 -21.45 1.25 8.41
N THR A 212 -20.71 0.25 8.91
CA THR A 212 -19.26 0.31 9.06
C THR A 212 -18.51 -0.51 8.00
N SER A 213 -17.25 -0.16 7.78
CA SER A 213 -16.38 -0.83 6.81
C SER A 213 -14.94 -0.91 7.29
N SER A 214 -14.20 -1.91 6.82
CA SER A 214 -12.75 -2.05 7.06
C SER A 214 -12.03 -2.53 5.81
N ILE A 215 -10.70 -2.36 5.78
CA ILE A 215 -9.86 -3.08 4.82
C ILE A 215 -9.81 -4.57 5.21
N GLY A 216 -9.76 -5.45 4.20
CA GLY A 216 -9.56 -6.88 4.38
C GLY A 216 -8.08 -7.26 4.31
N SER A 217 -7.68 -8.29 5.05
CA SER A 217 -6.37 -8.92 4.91
C SER A 217 -6.48 -10.08 3.92
N ILE A 218 -5.66 -10.04 2.88
CA ILE A 218 -5.71 -10.96 1.73
C ILE A 218 -4.63 -12.03 1.88
N SER A 219 -4.99 -13.27 1.61
CA SER A 219 -4.06 -14.38 1.36
C SER A 219 -4.37 -14.96 0.00
N ASP A 220 -3.35 -15.21 -0.81
CA ASP A 220 -3.47 -15.86 -2.12
C ASP A 220 -2.54 -17.07 -2.19
N VAL A 221 -3.09 -18.20 -2.64
CA VAL A 221 -2.35 -19.41 -2.95
C VAL A 221 -2.77 -19.91 -4.33
N ASN A 222 -1.97 -19.60 -5.35
CA ASN A 222 -2.20 -20.00 -6.75
C ASN A 222 -3.60 -19.63 -7.27
N GLY A 223 -4.02 -18.38 -7.09
CA GLY A 223 -5.33 -17.89 -7.53
C GLY A 223 -6.48 -18.35 -6.65
N THR A 224 -6.21 -18.95 -5.47
CA THR A 224 -7.23 -19.15 -4.43
C THR A 224 -7.03 -18.10 -3.35
N ILE A 225 -7.95 -17.15 -3.31
CA ILE A 225 -7.82 -15.92 -2.53
C ILE A 225 -8.80 -15.97 -1.36
N SER A 226 -8.31 -15.75 -0.14
CA SER A 226 -9.15 -15.63 1.06
C SER A 226 -8.97 -14.25 1.69
N VAL A 227 -10.09 -13.61 2.01
CA VAL A 227 -10.13 -12.30 2.67
C VAL A 227 -10.62 -12.46 4.10
N THR A 228 -9.80 -11.99 5.04
CA THR A 228 -10.10 -11.99 6.47
C THR A 228 -10.31 -10.57 6.99
N GLY A 229 -11.11 -10.44 8.04
CA GLY A 229 -11.36 -9.17 8.72
C GLY A 229 -11.74 -9.38 10.18
N SER A 230 -11.81 -8.28 10.93
CA SER A 230 -12.24 -8.28 12.32
C SER A 230 -13.29 -7.20 12.55
N HIS A 231 -14.34 -7.52 13.31
CA HIS A 231 -15.44 -6.60 13.61
C HIS A 231 -16.24 -7.05 14.83
N SER A 232 -16.98 -6.13 15.45
CA SER A 232 -17.92 -6.44 16.54
C SER A 232 -19.25 -5.75 16.30
N TYR A 233 -20.32 -6.53 16.28
CA TYR A 233 -21.69 -6.00 16.16
C TYR A 233 -22.22 -5.64 17.54
N THR A 234 -22.78 -4.43 17.67
CA THR A 234 -23.34 -3.95 18.95
C THR A 234 -24.73 -4.50 19.24
N ASN A 235 -25.50 -4.79 18.20
CA ASN A 235 -26.89 -5.24 18.32
C ASN A 235 -27.04 -6.67 17.78
N ALA A 236 -27.99 -7.41 18.34
CA ALA A 236 -28.45 -8.66 17.74
C ALA A 236 -29.25 -8.38 16.47
N GLY A 237 -29.16 -9.27 15.48
CA GLY A 237 -29.76 -9.06 14.18
C GLY A 237 -29.14 -9.91 13.08
N THR A 238 -29.39 -9.50 11.84
CA THR A 238 -28.81 -10.12 10.65
C THR A 238 -28.29 -9.02 9.75
N ASP A 239 -26.99 -9.07 9.46
CA ASP A 239 -26.28 -8.05 8.69
C ASP A 239 -25.66 -8.68 7.44
N ALA A 240 -25.88 -8.04 6.29
CA ALA A 240 -25.33 -8.51 5.02
C ALA A 240 -23.89 -8.01 4.88
N ILE A 241 -22.93 -8.93 4.93
CA ILE A 241 -21.52 -8.62 4.72
C ILE A 241 -21.25 -8.64 3.21
N SER A 242 -20.66 -7.58 2.70
CA SER A 242 -20.22 -7.47 1.30
C SER A 242 -18.71 -7.20 1.27
N THR A 243 -17.96 -8.06 0.60
CA THR A 243 -16.52 -7.88 0.40
C THR A 243 -16.25 -7.65 -1.06
N VAL A 244 -15.59 -6.54 -1.40
CA VAL A 244 -15.12 -6.25 -2.76
C VAL A 244 -13.64 -6.54 -2.81
N LEU A 245 -13.23 -7.38 -3.77
CA LEU A 245 -11.85 -7.63 -4.14
C LEU A 245 -11.59 -6.95 -5.48
N THR A 246 -10.48 -6.22 -5.58
CA THR A 246 -10.09 -5.50 -6.80
C THR A 246 -8.61 -5.70 -7.04
N ASP A 247 -8.24 -6.05 -8.26
CA ASP A 247 -6.85 -5.95 -8.72
C ASP A 247 -6.44 -4.47 -8.78
N THR A 248 -5.28 -4.17 -8.21
CA THR A 248 -4.77 -2.81 -8.00
C THR A 248 -4.04 -2.24 -9.20
N HIS A 249 -3.59 -3.09 -10.12
CA HIS A 249 -2.94 -2.62 -11.34
C HIS A 249 -3.96 -2.53 -12.47
N GLY A 250 -4.90 -3.48 -12.55
CA GLY A 250 -5.91 -3.55 -13.59
C GLY A 250 -7.33 -3.21 -13.21
N THR A 251 -8.24 -3.96 -13.83
CA THR A 251 -9.66 -3.67 -13.93
C THR A 251 -10.52 -4.78 -13.36
N ALA A 252 -9.95 -5.94 -13.07
CA ALA A 252 -10.67 -7.06 -12.49
C ALA A 252 -11.17 -6.73 -11.08
N SER A 253 -12.45 -7.03 -10.85
CA SER A 253 -13.07 -6.87 -9.54
C SER A 253 -14.20 -7.87 -9.37
N ALA A 254 -14.35 -8.37 -8.15
CA ALA A 254 -15.43 -9.26 -7.77
C ALA A 254 -16.00 -8.87 -6.41
N THR A 255 -17.29 -9.14 -6.20
CA THR A 255 -17.95 -8.94 -4.92
C THR A 255 -18.47 -10.26 -4.38
N ALA A 256 -18.00 -10.64 -3.20
CA ALA A 256 -18.54 -11.76 -2.44
C ALA A 256 -19.51 -11.24 -1.38
N SER A 257 -20.51 -12.06 -1.04
CA SER A 257 -21.45 -11.75 0.02
C SER A 257 -21.62 -12.92 0.97
N THR A 258 -21.69 -12.61 2.27
CA THR A 258 -22.11 -13.54 3.31
C THR A 258 -23.03 -12.81 4.29
N THR A 259 -23.45 -13.46 5.36
CA THR A 259 -24.36 -12.90 6.35
C THR A 259 -23.83 -13.14 7.74
N ALA A 260 -23.78 -12.09 8.56
CA ALA A 260 -23.62 -12.23 10.00
C ALA A 260 -25.00 -12.45 10.64
N ILE A 261 -25.14 -13.54 11.38
CA ILE A 261 -26.29 -13.81 12.24
C ILE A 261 -25.83 -13.56 13.67
N VAL A 262 -26.22 -12.40 14.21
CA VAL A 262 -25.79 -11.94 15.52
C VAL A 262 -26.88 -12.24 16.54
N THR A 263 -26.60 -13.13 17.48
CA THR A 263 -27.52 -13.38 18.60
C THR A 263 -27.20 -12.47 19.77
N ALA A 264 -28.22 -12.16 20.58
CA ALA A 264 -28.00 -11.48 21.85
C ALA A 264 -27.14 -12.37 22.77
N PRO A 265 -26.37 -11.80 23.71
CA PRO A 265 -25.60 -12.59 24.65
C PRO A 265 -26.56 -13.45 25.46
N THR A 266 -26.31 -14.76 25.52
CA THR A 266 -27.07 -15.61 26.43
C THR A 266 -26.65 -15.27 27.86
N ILE A 267 -27.55 -14.66 28.64
CA ILE A 267 -27.35 -14.50 30.07
C ILE A 267 -27.43 -15.91 30.69
N SER A 268 -26.29 -16.57 30.85
CA SER A 268 -26.20 -17.88 31.52
C SER A 268 -26.24 -17.71 33.04
N ASN A 269 -27.20 -16.93 33.54
CA ASN A 269 -27.69 -16.97 34.91
C ASN A 269 -28.87 -15.98 35.03
N PRO A 270 -30.12 -16.37 34.73
CA PRO A 270 -31.20 -15.85 35.55
C PRO A 270 -30.95 -16.49 36.91
N GLY A 271 -30.12 -15.84 37.72
CA GLY A 271 -30.16 -16.04 39.15
C GLY A 271 -31.51 -15.53 39.60
N THR A 272 -32.59 -16.27 39.32
CA THR A 272 -33.77 -16.21 40.15
C THR A 272 -33.26 -16.55 41.54
N ILE A 273 -32.96 -15.53 42.34
CA ILE A 273 -33.10 -15.67 43.78
C ILE A 273 -34.60 -15.75 44.02
N THR A 274 -35.21 -16.88 43.66
CA THR A 274 -36.41 -17.34 44.34
C THR A 274 -35.95 -17.74 45.73
N ASN A 275 -36.06 -16.84 46.70
CA ASN A 275 -35.93 -17.26 48.08
C ASN A 275 -37.07 -18.25 48.39
N PRO A 276 -36.80 -19.41 49.01
CA PRO A 276 -37.83 -20.28 49.50
C PRO A 276 -38.49 -19.61 50.71
N GLY A 277 -39.80 -19.38 50.62
CA GLY A 277 -40.62 -19.17 51.80
C GLY A 277 -41.56 -17.99 51.71
N THR A 278 -42.84 -18.29 51.68
CA THR A 278 -43.97 -17.47 52.13
C THR A 278 -43.94 -17.19 53.65
N GLY A 279 -42.75 -17.07 54.23
CA GLY A 279 -42.53 -16.90 55.65
C GLY A 279 -42.31 -15.43 56.01
N THR A 280 -43.08 -14.94 56.96
CA THR A 280 -42.79 -13.72 57.74
C THR A 280 -41.50 -13.92 58.55
N SER A 281 -40.34 -13.88 57.89
CA SER A 281 -39.06 -13.89 58.59
C SER A 281 -38.79 -12.50 59.14
N ALA A 282 -38.74 -12.40 60.47
CA ALA A 282 -38.43 -11.18 61.21
C ALA A 282 -36.94 -10.76 61.14
N GLY A 283 -36.13 -11.44 60.32
CA GLY A 283 -34.77 -11.07 59.98
C GLY A 283 -34.67 -10.85 58.48
N GLY A 284 -34.19 -9.67 58.06
CA GLY A 284 -34.15 -9.31 56.65
C GLY A 284 -33.11 -10.10 55.86
N ASN A 285 -33.33 -10.19 54.55
CA ASN A 285 -32.50 -10.90 53.59
C ASN A 285 -31.39 -9.99 53.04
N THR A 286 -30.30 -10.57 52.55
CA THR A 286 -29.27 -9.85 51.80
C THR A 286 -29.30 -10.27 50.33
N TYR A 287 -29.38 -9.28 49.44
CA TYR A 287 -29.37 -9.42 47.98
C TYR A 287 -28.13 -8.72 47.44
N THR A 288 -27.40 -9.34 46.52
CA THR A 288 -26.24 -8.72 45.86
C THR A 288 -26.55 -8.57 44.38
N LEU A 289 -26.45 -7.33 43.89
CA LEU A 289 -26.70 -7.01 42.49
C LEU A 289 -25.58 -7.50 41.57
N THR A 290 -25.93 -7.75 40.33
CA THR A 290 -25.04 -8.14 39.25
C THR A 290 -24.89 -7.01 38.25
N THR A 291 -23.99 -7.14 37.27
CA THR A 291 -23.84 -6.12 36.21
C THR A 291 -24.90 -6.23 35.11
N GLY A 292 -25.86 -7.14 35.25
CA GLY A 292 -27.00 -7.31 34.34
C GLY A 292 -28.30 -6.88 35.00
N GLU A 293 -29.43 -7.20 34.37
CA GLU A 293 -30.77 -6.96 34.91
C GLU A 293 -31.06 -7.86 36.12
N ASP A 294 -31.42 -7.27 37.26
CA ASP A 294 -31.78 -7.95 38.49
C ASP A 294 -33.28 -7.78 38.83
N ASN A 295 -33.96 -8.85 39.27
CA ASN A 295 -35.33 -8.79 39.77
C ASN A 295 -35.42 -9.19 41.25
N ILE A 296 -35.35 -8.19 42.13
CA ILE A 296 -35.39 -8.35 43.58
C ILE A 296 -36.81 -8.11 44.10
N GLN A 297 -37.39 -9.11 44.76
CA GLN A 297 -38.69 -9.02 45.42
C GLN A 297 -38.57 -9.38 46.90
N GLY A 298 -38.06 -8.44 47.68
CA GLY A 298 -38.02 -8.50 49.13
C GLY A 298 -39.41 -8.48 49.74
N VAL A 299 -39.56 -9.19 50.86
CA VAL A 299 -40.73 -9.18 51.73
C VAL A 299 -40.32 -8.78 53.14
N GLY A 300 -41.21 -8.15 53.89
CA GLY A 300 -40.91 -7.71 55.25
C GLY A 300 -39.84 -6.61 55.31
N THR A 301 -39.22 -6.44 56.48
CA THR A 301 -38.28 -5.36 56.83
C THR A 301 -36.87 -5.89 57.11
N GLY A 302 -35.87 -5.02 57.05
CA GLY A 302 -34.48 -5.32 57.40
C GLY A 302 -33.67 -5.85 56.23
N ASN A 303 -34.22 -5.83 55.02
CA ASN A 303 -33.54 -6.33 53.82
C ASN A 303 -32.37 -5.40 53.45
N ILE A 304 -31.31 -6.01 52.92
CA ILE A 304 -30.07 -5.36 52.50
C ILE A 304 -29.87 -5.67 51.02
N VAL A 305 -29.82 -4.65 50.17
CA VAL A 305 -29.41 -4.78 48.76
C VAL A 305 -27.98 -4.26 48.65
N ILE A 306 -27.05 -5.01 48.07
CA ILE A 306 -25.64 -4.64 47.91
C ILE A 306 -25.39 -4.35 46.44
N ALA A 307 -24.95 -3.13 46.15
CA ALA A 307 -24.50 -2.71 44.82
C ALA A 307 -23.00 -2.42 44.84
N THR A 308 -22.30 -2.90 43.82
CA THR A 308 -20.93 -2.47 43.49
C THR A 308 -20.93 -1.61 42.21
N SER A 309 -19.78 -1.06 41.82
CA SER A 309 -19.70 -0.22 40.61
C SER A 309 -20.26 -0.97 39.40
N ASN A 310 -21.12 -0.31 38.61
CA ASN A 310 -21.77 -0.86 37.41
C ASN A 310 -22.75 -2.02 37.65
N THR A 311 -23.31 -2.16 38.86
CA THR A 311 -24.36 -3.16 39.15
C THR A 311 -25.76 -2.59 39.34
N LEU A 312 -25.93 -1.27 39.17
CA LEU A 312 -27.25 -0.65 39.03
C LEU A 312 -27.47 -0.43 37.53
N SER A 313 -28.28 -1.29 36.93
CA SER A 313 -28.42 -1.46 35.48
C SER A 313 -29.81 -1.07 34.99
N ASP A 314 -29.91 -0.70 33.72
CA ASP A 314 -31.20 -0.49 33.05
C ASP A 314 -31.95 -1.83 33.04
N GLY A 315 -33.26 -1.84 33.30
CA GLY A 315 -34.05 -3.07 33.48
C GLY A 315 -34.06 -3.67 34.90
N ASP A 316 -33.28 -3.13 35.85
CA ASP A 316 -33.32 -3.61 37.25
C ASP A 316 -34.68 -3.34 37.90
N VAL A 317 -35.32 -4.40 38.39
CA VAL A 317 -36.56 -4.36 39.16
C VAL A 317 -36.26 -4.62 40.64
N ILE A 318 -35.98 -3.56 41.40
CA ILE A 318 -35.61 -3.66 42.83
C ILE A 318 -36.79 -3.26 43.71
N ASN A 319 -37.35 -4.23 44.42
CA ASN A 319 -38.28 -4.03 45.53
C ASN A 319 -37.68 -4.64 46.80
N ALA A 320 -37.17 -3.82 47.72
CA ALA A 320 -36.56 -4.30 48.96
C ALA A 320 -37.59 -4.70 50.04
N GLY A 321 -38.89 -4.68 49.74
CA GLY A 321 -39.96 -5.02 50.68
C GLY A 321 -40.52 -3.81 51.43
N THR A 322 -41.07 -4.05 52.62
CA THR A 322 -41.82 -3.05 53.42
C THR A 322 -41.08 -2.69 54.70
N GLY A 323 -41.18 -1.46 55.19
CA GLY A 323 -40.49 -1.05 56.41
C GLY A 323 -39.04 -0.61 56.14
N SER A 324 -38.16 -0.76 57.12
CA SER A 324 -36.78 -0.26 57.04
C SER A 324 -35.88 -1.24 56.28
N ASN A 325 -35.46 -0.88 55.08
CA ASN A 325 -34.54 -1.67 54.26
C ASN A 325 -33.40 -0.79 53.72
N SER A 326 -32.23 -1.39 53.48
CA SER A 326 -31.03 -0.65 53.07
C SER A 326 -30.54 -1.05 51.68
N LEU A 327 -29.98 -0.07 50.98
CA LEU A 327 -29.12 -0.26 49.81
C LEU A 327 -27.69 0.11 50.20
N GLN A 328 -26.78 -0.85 50.19
CA GLN A 328 -25.38 -0.67 50.51
C GLN A 328 -24.55 -0.54 49.24
N LEU A 329 -23.81 0.56 49.14
CA LEU A 329 -22.91 0.85 48.02
C LEU A 329 -21.49 0.50 48.45
N SER A 330 -20.86 -0.42 47.72
CA SER A 330 -19.53 -0.95 48.02
C SER A 330 -18.56 -0.73 46.86
N GLY A 331 -17.33 -0.34 47.15
CA GLY A 331 -16.33 0.02 46.13
C GLY A 331 -16.34 1.49 45.72
N GLY A 332 -15.30 1.97 45.03
CA GLY A 332 -15.27 3.32 44.45
C GLY A 332 -16.10 3.41 43.16
N GLY A 333 -16.41 4.62 42.67
CA GLY A 333 -17.11 4.83 41.40
C GLY A 333 -18.46 5.54 41.53
N THR A 334 -19.21 5.55 40.42
CA THR A 334 -20.52 6.23 40.33
C THR A 334 -21.66 5.23 40.51
N PHE A 335 -22.58 5.54 41.41
CA PHE A 335 -23.79 4.78 41.69
C PHE A 335 -25.00 5.65 41.36
N ASN A 336 -25.70 5.35 40.27
CA ASN A 336 -26.85 6.12 39.85
C ASN A 336 -28.15 5.36 40.18
N LEU A 337 -28.86 5.84 41.21
CA LEU A 337 -30.11 5.24 41.68
C LEU A 337 -31.30 5.50 40.73
N GLY A 338 -31.10 6.33 39.71
CA GLY A 338 -32.07 6.59 38.66
C GLY A 338 -32.04 5.58 37.52
N ILE A 339 -31.01 4.73 37.42
CA ILE A 339 -30.87 3.74 36.34
C ILE A 339 -31.88 2.59 36.47
N PRO A 340 -32.09 1.93 37.63
CA PRO A 340 -33.02 0.81 37.74
C PRO A 340 -34.44 1.16 37.33
N ASP A 341 -35.12 0.31 36.55
CA ASP A 341 -36.53 0.45 36.21
C ASP A 341 -37.39 0.69 37.44
N THR A 342 -37.14 -0.06 38.52
CA THR A 342 -37.77 0.19 39.82
C THR A 342 -36.77 0.14 40.97
N LEU A 343 -36.92 1.08 41.91
CA LEU A 343 -36.21 1.08 43.19
C LEU A 343 -37.21 1.43 44.28
N LYS A 344 -37.81 0.41 44.88
CA LYS A 344 -38.89 0.51 45.88
C LYS A 344 -38.48 -0.17 47.18
N GLY A 345 -39.08 0.26 48.29
CA GLY A 345 -38.88 -0.37 49.59
C GLY A 345 -37.55 -0.09 50.27
N VAL A 346 -36.59 0.56 49.59
CA VAL A 346 -35.35 1.05 50.19
C VAL A 346 -35.65 2.34 50.96
N THR A 347 -35.27 2.38 52.23
CA THR A 347 -35.43 3.57 53.09
C THR A 347 -34.11 4.24 53.42
N THR A 348 -33.01 3.48 53.38
CA THR A 348 -31.67 3.94 53.74
C THR A 348 -30.68 3.54 52.67
N VAL A 349 -29.84 4.47 52.22
CA VAL A 349 -28.67 4.18 51.39
C VAL A 349 -27.43 4.31 52.27
N THR A 350 -26.57 3.30 52.31
CA THR A 350 -25.30 3.35 53.04
C THR A 350 -24.14 3.31 52.06
N ALA A 351 -23.26 4.30 52.16
CA ALA A 351 -22.03 4.39 51.38
C ALA A 351 -20.82 4.44 52.33
N GLN A 352 -19.65 4.03 51.86
CA GLN A 352 -18.41 4.08 52.66
C GLN A 352 -17.39 4.98 51.99
N GLU A 353 -16.95 6.01 52.69
CA GLU A 353 -15.88 6.90 52.22
C GLU A 353 -14.60 6.08 51.95
N GLY A 354 -14.08 6.12 50.72
CA GLY A 354 -12.82 5.48 50.35
C GLY A 354 -12.85 3.95 50.18
N ALA A 355 -14.02 3.33 49.95
CA ALA A 355 -14.15 1.87 49.79
C ALA A 355 -13.55 1.28 48.49
N GLY A 356 -12.86 2.11 47.70
CA GLY A 356 -12.05 1.74 46.54
C GLY A 356 -11.19 2.96 46.20
N GLY A 357 -10.08 2.80 45.47
CA GLY A 357 -9.11 3.88 45.21
C GLY A 357 -9.63 5.13 44.46
N ALA A 358 -10.94 5.21 44.19
CA ALA A 358 -11.63 6.33 43.55
C ALA A 358 -12.81 6.83 44.42
N ALA A 359 -13.16 8.12 44.26
CA ALA A 359 -14.29 8.71 44.97
C ALA A 359 -15.61 7.97 44.66
N GLN A 360 -16.50 7.88 45.65
CA GLN A 360 -17.87 7.43 45.45
C GLN A 360 -18.76 8.61 45.13
N VAL A 361 -19.49 8.54 44.02
CA VAL A 361 -20.51 9.52 43.63
C VAL A 361 -21.86 8.83 43.60
N VAL A 362 -22.84 9.33 44.36
CA VAL A 362 -24.20 8.76 44.40
C VAL A 362 -25.18 9.76 43.79
N THR A 363 -25.85 9.36 42.71
CA THR A 363 -26.90 10.14 42.06
C THR A 363 -28.26 9.64 42.54
N LEU A 364 -29.08 10.54 43.09
CA LEU A 364 -30.38 10.20 43.66
C LEU A 364 -31.48 10.16 42.59
N ARG A 365 -32.51 9.35 42.84
CA ARG A 365 -33.72 9.27 42.01
C ARG A 365 -34.70 10.37 42.39
N GLU A 366 -35.26 11.05 41.39
CA GLU A 366 -36.27 12.10 41.58
C GLU A 366 -37.48 11.56 42.38
N GLY A 367 -38.01 12.37 43.29
CA GLY A 367 -39.21 12.04 44.07
C GLY A 367 -39.03 10.99 45.17
N THR A 368 -37.81 10.53 45.45
CA THR A 368 -37.54 9.57 46.54
C THR A 368 -37.03 10.26 47.80
N THR A 369 -37.64 9.95 48.96
CA THR A 369 -37.14 10.37 50.27
C THR A 369 -36.30 9.25 50.87
N LEU A 370 -34.97 9.40 50.84
CA LEU A 370 -34.01 8.41 51.34
C LEU A 370 -33.09 9.02 52.40
N ALA A 371 -32.81 8.26 53.46
CA ALA A 371 -31.72 8.60 54.37
C ALA A 371 -30.39 8.11 53.78
N VAL A 372 -29.41 9.01 53.60
CA VAL A 372 -28.08 8.64 53.10
C VAL A 372 -27.08 8.68 54.26
N ASN A 373 -26.53 7.51 54.61
CA ASN A 373 -25.50 7.37 55.63
C ASN A 373 -24.14 7.14 54.99
N VAL A 374 -23.19 8.02 55.26
CA VAL A 374 -21.79 7.84 54.83
C VAL A 374 -20.95 7.41 56.03
N LEU A 375 -20.39 6.20 55.97
CA LEU A 375 -19.51 5.68 57.01
C LEU A 375 -18.06 6.10 56.71
N SER A 376 -17.35 6.59 57.74
CA SER A 376 -15.92 6.88 57.65
C SER A 376 -15.09 5.59 57.68
N ALA A 377 -14.05 5.50 56.85
CA ALA A 377 -13.11 4.38 56.82
C ALA A 377 -12.32 4.13 58.13
N ARG A 378 -12.44 4.99 59.15
CA ARG A 378 -11.55 5.00 60.32
C ARG A 378 -11.88 4.07 61.49
N ASN A 379 -12.79 3.08 61.36
CA ASN A 379 -13.20 2.25 62.52
C ASN A 379 -13.12 0.72 62.35
N LEU A 380 -12.14 0.20 61.60
CA LEU A 380 -11.73 -1.22 61.72
C LEU A 380 -10.24 -1.41 62.04
N GLY A 381 -9.52 -0.32 62.33
CA GLY A 381 -8.14 -0.36 62.80
C GLY A 381 -8.06 -0.32 64.32
N GLY A 382 -8.53 -1.37 65.00
CA GLY A 382 -8.25 -1.60 66.42
C GLY A 382 -6.77 -1.86 66.66
N ARG A 383 -5.92 -0.85 66.50
CA ARG A 383 -4.68 -0.73 67.26
C ARG A 383 -4.89 0.41 68.23
N GLN A 384 -5.23 0.04 69.47
CA GLN A 384 -4.88 0.85 70.62
C GLN A 384 -3.41 1.23 70.45
N ARG A 385 -3.15 2.51 70.17
CA ARG A 385 -1.85 3.10 70.45
C ARG A 385 -1.73 3.07 71.96
N CYS A 386 -1.16 1.99 72.49
CA CYS A 386 -0.49 2.03 73.78
C CYS A 386 0.59 3.10 73.66
N CYS A 387 0.27 4.31 74.12
CA CYS A 387 1.26 5.27 74.55
C CYS A 387 1.93 4.69 75.81
N HIS A 388 2.85 3.75 75.63
CA HIS A 388 3.86 3.47 76.64
C HIS A 388 4.98 4.46 76.40
N GLY A 389 5.05 5.46 77.28
CA GLY A 389 6.15 6.41 77.31
C GLY A 389 7.46 5.69 77.62
N ALA A 390 8.38 5.72 76.67
CA ALA A 390 9.79 5.50 76.96
C ALA A 390 10.44 6.86 77.17
N TYR A 391 10.42 7.30 78.43
CA TYR A 391 11.27 8.35 78.97
C TYR A 391 12.71 7.79 79.00
N GLN A 392 13.60 8.30 78.15
CA GLN A 392 15.04 8.11 78.28
C GLN A 392 15.62 9.43 78.81
N PRO A 393 15.99 9.53 80.10
CA PRO A 393 16.75 10.67 80.60
C PRO A 393 18.23 10.47 80.23
N GLY A 394 18.84 11.52 79.69
CA GLY A 394 20.26 11.52 79.35
C GLY A 394 21.16 11.34 80.57
N TYR A 395 22.34 10.79 80.33
CA TYR A 395 23.54 11.09 81.09
C TYR A 395 24.73 11.23 80.14
N ARG A 396 25.60 12.15 80.55
CA ARG A 396 26.82 12.70 79.97
C ARG A 396 27.75 11.71 79.27
#